data_AF-A0A9P1I9M8-F1
#
_entry.id   AF-A0A9P1I9M8-F1
#
_cell.length_a   1.000
_cell.length_b   1.000
_cell.length_c   1.000
_cell.angle_alpha   90.00
_cell.angle_beta   90.00
_cell.angle_gamma   90.00
#
_symmetry.space_group_name_H-M   'P 1'
#
loop_
_entity.id
_entity.type
_entity.pdbx_description
1 polymer ?
#
loop_
_entity_poly.entity_id
_entity_poly.type
_entity_poly.pdbx_seq_one_letter_code
_entity_poly.pdbx_strand_id
1 'polypeptide(L)'
;MTFLLELELNSSLKATIQKLDEEESSISRKKQPELMLELWDKLAKNTAMARKSIRWPIGQVLPEEISYDDQKEVILLKGKTTKAEIPLPKSKIDSLTAVSTAKTSTSAKVKTFSTFAVNPIETNDIGNLSKSVESVIEGPLKQKRWKKLVTSLESLESGAASGALSTIEQSQLVEAIREFAADADTEQQFVDEILKSVILARILTYRNEDNLLKYCIEMGKLELVEMILEDEQRVVSEMVLANLLKLAAGKSEKRADLLKILSRNFSRKSMTEQTSQVLTTLESIEIMLELIDIYKSFEEPKNQENVAKKALGLITILMDAHGSRIIYEDELHQKFAQISNFIIEMQSLLGTFAKFETKNEVSKLDDDFSQKCIVRKIQLVKHKLAW
;
A
#
# COMPACT_ATOMS: atom_id res chain seq x y z
N MET A 1 -28.24 -28.50 2.57
CA MET A 1 -26.99 -28.43 1.78
C MET A 1 -26.26 -27.19 2.21
N THR A 2 -25.09 -27.34 2.82
CA THR A 2 -24.23 -26.23 3.24
C THR A 2 -23.66 -25.57 1.99
N PHE A 3 -23.92 -24.28 1.79
CA PHE A 3 -23.35 -23.52 0.69
C PHE A 3 -21.85 -23.34 0.95
N LEU A 4 -21.00 -23.90 0.07
CA LEU A 4 -19.55 -23.80 0.15
C LEU A 4 -18.95 -23.60 -1.25
N LEU A 5 -18.21 -22.52 -1.45
CA LEU A 5 -17.36 -22.31 -2.63
C LEU A 5 -15.89 -22.31 -2.20
N GLU A 6 -15.00 -22.89 -3.00
CA GLU A 6 -13.56 -22.93 -2.71
C GLU A 6 -12.73 -22.44 -3.90
N LEU A 7 -11.64 -21.73 -3.61
CA LEU A 7 -10.67 -21.22 -4.56
C LEU A 7 -9.26 -21.49 -4.04
N GLU A 8 -8.45 -22.14 -4.86
CA GLU A 8 -7.02 -22.33 -4.59
C GLU A 8 -6.25 -21.07 -4.99
N LEU A 9 -5.61 -20.41 -4.02
CA LEU A 9 -4.83 -19.19 -4.28
C LEU A 9 -3.38 -19.53 -4.63
N ASN A 10 -2.79 -20.51 -3.94
CA ASN A 10 -1.48 -21.07 -4.26
C ASN A 10 -1.30 -22.44 -3.57
N SER A 11 -0.07 -22.98 -3.58
CA SER A 11 0.24 -24.29 -2.96
C SER A 11 -0.01 -24.35 -1.45
N SER A 12 -0.07 -23.20 -0.77
CA SER A 12 -0.14 -23.08 0.69
C SER A 12 -1.45 -22.48 1.21
N LEU A 13 -2.21 -21.75 0.36
CA LEU A 13 -3.40 -21.00 0.76
C LEU A 13 -4.61 -21.36 -0.11
N LYS A 14 -5.76 -21.55 0.54
CA LYS A 14 -7.07 -21.61 -0.13
C LYS A 14 -8.02 -20.58 0.46
N ALA A 15 -8.94 -20.09 -0.37
CA ALA A 15 -10.06 -19.25 0.02
C ALA A 15 -11.35 -20.08 -0.01
N THR A 16 -12.18 -19.98 1.01
CA THR A 16 -13.47 -20.68 1.08
C THR A 16 -14.58 -19.70 1.42
N ILE A 17 -15.75 -19.86 0.84
CA ILE A 17 -16.93 -19.04 1.16
C ILE A 17 -18.04 -19.93 1.66
N GLN A 18 -18.55 -19.59 2.83
CA GLN A 18 -19.69 -20.26 3.45
C GLN A 18 -20.80 -19.27 3.73
N LYS A 19 -22.05 -19.73 3.68
CA LYS A 19 -23.16 -18.93 4.18
C LYS A 19 -23.19 -19.03 5.70
N LEU A 20 -23.34 -17.90 6.40
CA LEU A 20 -23.62 -17.92 7.83
C LEU A 20 -25.08 -18.31 8.06
N ASP A 21 -25.30 -19.40 8.78
CA ASP A 21 -26.64 -19.77 9.25
C ASP A 21 -26.97 -18.95 10.51
N GLU A 22 -28.18 -18.41 10.58
CA GLU A 22 -28.64 -17.56 11.68
C GLU A 22 -28.94 -18.43 12.92
N GLU A 23 -28.25 -18.20 14.05
CA GLU A 23 -28.74 -18.68 15.34
C GLU A 23 -30.05 -17.96 15.70
N GLU A 24 -31.03 -18.77 16.13
CA GLU A 24 -32.42 -18.41 16.38
C GLU A 24 -32.59 -17.11 17.18
N SER A 25 -32.91 -16.01 16.50
CA SER A 25 -33.45 -14.80 17.14
C SER A 25 -34.59 -14.22 16.31
N SER A 26 -35.78 -14.55 16.78
CA SER A 26 -37.08 -14.06 16.33
C SER A 26 -37.13 -12.54 16.22
N ILE A 27 -37.42 -12.02 15.02
CA ILE A 27 -38.45 -11.02 14.69
C ILE A 27 -38.19 -10.51 13.24
N SER A 28 -39.26 -10.54 12.45
CA SER A 28 -39.35 -10.34 11.02
C SER A 28 -38.84 -9.00 10.49
N ARG A 29 -37.69 -9.00 9.81
CA ARG A 29 -37.37 -8.16 8.64
C ARG A 29 -36.57 -9.02 7.67
N LYS A 30 -36.73 -8.87 6.35
CA LYS A 30 -35.93 -9.60 5.35
C LYS A 30 -34.44 -9.24 5.55
N LYS A 31 -33.73 -10.00 6.38
CA LYS A 31 -32.33 -9.78 6.71
C LYS A 31 -31.47 -10.11 5.50
N GLN A 32 -30.46 -9.28 5.27
CA GLN A 32 -29.56 -9.40 4.14
C GLN A 32 -28.68 -10.65 4.29
N PRO A 33 -28.58 -11.53 3.29
CA PRO A 33 -27.76 -12.74 3.39
C PRO A 33 -26.28 -12.38 3.58
N GLU A 34 -25.63 -12.97 4.58
CA GLU A 34 -24.20 -12.80 4.85
C GLU A 34 -23.39 -14.05 4.46
N LEU A 35 -22.28 -13.80 3.75
CA LEU A 35 -21.32 -14.80 3.30
C LEU A 35 -20.00 -14.61 4.03
N MET A 36 -19.46 -15.67 4.62
CA MET A 36 -18.15 -15.67 5.26
C MET A 36 -17.09 -16.17 4.28
N LEU A 37 -16.18 -15.29 3.86
CA LEU A 37 -14.94 -15.65 3.17
C LEU A 37 -13.87 -15.98 4.20
N GLU A 38 -13.25 -17.15 4.13
CA GLU A 38 -12.16 -17.57 4.98
C GLU A 38 -10.93 -17.91 4.14
N LEU A 39 -9.74 -17.49 4.57
CA LEU A 39 -8.47 -17.93 4.01
C LEU A 39 -7.88 -19.00 4.92
N TRP A 40 -7.58 -20.16 4.37
CA TRP A 40 -7.07 -21.32 5.11
C TRP A 40 -5.64 -21.64 4.71
N ASP A 41 -4.85 -21.98 5.72
CA ASP A 41 -3.51 -22.53 5.55
C ASP A 41 -3.59 -24.03 5.27
N LYS A 42 -3.21 -24.45 4.05
CA LYS A 42 -3.20 -25.85 3.66
C LYS A 42 -2.08 -26.65 4.32
N LEU A 43 -0.99 -25.98 4.72
CA LEU A 43 0.19 -26.60 5.31
C LEU A 43 0.07 -26.71 6.84
N ALA A 44 -0.53 -25.72 7.50
CA ALA A 44 -0.70 -25.69 8.96
C ALA A 44 -2.09 -26.22 9.39
N LYS A 45 -2.27 -27.55 9.33
CA LYS A 45 -3.45 -28.29 9.85
C LYS A 45 -4.82 -27.79 9.34
N ASN A 46 -4.91 -27.16 8.16
CA ASN A 46 -6.13 -26.46 7.74
C ASN A 46 -6.62 -25.55 8.86
N THR A 47 -5.88 -24.51 9.19
CA THR A 47 -6.33 -23.48 10.12
C THR A 47 -6.74 -22.23 9.35
N ALA A 48 -7.88 -21.64 9.72
CA ALA A 48 -8.33 -20.38 9.13
C ALA A 48 -7.34 -19.27 9.55
N MET A 49 -6.60 -18.73 8.58
CA MET A 49 -5.67 -17.63 8.76
C MET A 49 -6.36 -16.27 8.77
N ALA A 50 -7.45 -16.13 8.03
CA ALA A 50 -8.23 -14.88 7.97
C ALA A 50 -9.70 -15.17 7.65
N ARG A 51 -10.60 -14.27 8.04
CA ARG A 51 -12.05 -14.35 7.77
C ARG A 51 -12.60 -12.97 7.41
N LYS A 52 -13.63 -12.90 6.57
CA LYS A 52 -14.31 -11.66 6.15
C LYS A 52 -15.78 -11.94 5.83
N SER A 53 -16.70 -11.28 6.54
CA SER A 53 -18.12 -11.29 6.19
C SER A 53 -18.40 -10.36 5.00
N ILE A 54 -19.27 -10.80 4.10
CA ILE A 54 -19.67 -10.11 2.88
C ILE A 54 -21.19 -10.13 2.83
N ARG A 55 -21.80 -8.94 2.78
CA ARG A 55 -23.25 -8.81 2.62
C ARG A 55 -23.63 -9.01 1.16
N TRP A 56 -24.48 -10.00 0.89
CA TRP A 56 -24.99 -10.29 -0.45
C TRP A 56 -26.34 -9.61 -0.67
N PRO A 57 -26.68 -9.12 -1.88
CA PRO A 57 -27.92 -8.39 -2.10
C PRO A 57 -29.20 -9.21 -1.80
N ILE A 58 -30.20 -8.55 -1.21
CA ILE A 58 -31.49 -9.19 -0.86
C ILE A 58 -32.23 -9.59 -2.14
N GLY A 59 -32.72 -10.85 -2.18
CA GLY A 59 -33.51 -11.37 -3.32
C GLY A 59 -32.69 -11.84 -4.51
N GLN A 60 -31.36 -11.78 -4.44
CA GLN A 60 -30.46 -12.33 -5.45
C GLN A 60 -30.05 -13.76 -5.10
N VAL A 61 -29.83 -14.59 -6.12
CA VAL A 61 -29.28 -15.94 -5.95
C VAL A 61 -27.86 -15.83 -5.38
N LEU A 62 -27.48 -16.74 -4.49
CA LEU A 62 -26.12 -16.84 -3.96
C LEU A 62 -25.09 -16.99 -5.09
N PRO A 63 -23.82 -16.59 -4.88
CA PRO A 63 -22.81 -16.74 -5.90
C PRO A 63 -22.61 -18.21 -6.27
N GLU A 64 -22.34 -18.49 -7.54
CA GLU A 64 -22.12 -19.84 -8.07
C GLU A 64 -20.64 -20.08 -8.38
N GLU A 65 -19.86 -19.02 -8.61
CA GLU A 65 -18.44 -19.09 -8.95
C GLU A 65 -17.61 -18.17 -8.05
N ILE A 66 -16.43 -18.65 -7.66
CA ILE A 66 -15.36 -17.89 -7.02
C ILE A 66 -14.10 -17.99 -7.91
N SER A 67 -13.49 -16.85 -8.22
CA SER A 67 -12.22 -16.79 -8.98
C SER A 67 -11.32 -15.66 -8.48
N TYR A 68 -10.04 -15.68 -8.83
CA TYR A 68 -9.11 -14.58 -8.55
C TYR A 68 -8.78 -13.83 -9.84
N ASP A 69 -8.87 -12.50 -9.80
CA ASP A 69 -8.42 -11.63 -10.89
C ASP A 69 -7.03 -11.11 -10.56
N ASP A 70 -6.02 -11.69 -11.22
CA ASP A 70 -4.60 -11.35 -11.05
C ASP A 70 -4.25 -9.91 -11.44
N GLN A 71 -5.02 -9.28 -12.33
CA GLN A 71 -4.74 -7.93 -12.82
C GLN A 71 -5.30 -6.87 -11.89
N LYS A 72 -6.49 -7.14 -11.32
CA LYS A 72 -7.15 -6.25 -10.36
C LYS A 72 -6.86 -6.57 -8.90
N GLU A 73 -6.18 -7.69 -8.66
CA GLU A 73 -5.87 -8.26 -7.35
C GLU A 73 -7.10 -8.40 -6.43
N VAL A 74 -8.17 -9.00 -6.96
CA VAL A 74 -9.44 -9.18 -6.26
C VAL A 74 -9.94 -10.61 -6.37
N ILE A 75 -10.60 -11.10 -5.33
CA ILE A 75 -11.46 -12.29 -5.42
C ILE A 75 -12.80 -11.85 -6.02
N LEU A 76 -13.20 -12.52 -7.09
CA LEU A 76 -14.45 -12.32 -7.79
C LEU A 76 -15.48 -13.37 -7.35
N LEU A 77 -16.64 -12.90 -6.90
CA LEU A 77 -17.82 -13.74 -6.69
C LEU A 77 -18.83 -13.43 -7.77
N LYS A 78 -19.24 -14.45 -8.52
CA LYS A 78 -20.23 -14.29 -9.59
C LYS A 78 -21.46 -15.13 -9.25
N GLY A 79 -22.60 -14.48 -9.16
CA GLY A 79 -23.91 -15.10 -9.33
C GLY A 79 -24.42 -14.88 -10.75
N LYS A 80 -25.60 -15.41 -11.07
CA LYS A 80 -26.19 -15.31 -12.42
C LYS A 80 -26.39 -13.86 -12.91
N THR A 81 -26.67 -12.95 -11.98
CA THR A 81 -27.06 -11.56 -12.24
C THR A 81 -26.28 -10.55 -11.39
N THR A 82 -25.34 -11.03 -10.57
CA THR A 82 -24.63 -10.22 -9.58
C THR A 82 -23.16 -10.58 -9.54
N LYS A 83 -22.31 -9.58 -9.31
CA LYS A 83 -20.87 -9.75 -9.18
C LYS A 83 -20.38 -8.95 -7.97
N ALA A 84 -19.54 -9.55 -7.14
CA ALA A 84 -18.82 -8.86 -6.08
C ALA A 84 -17.31 -8.98 -6.31
N GLU A 85 -16.58 -7.90 -6.06
CA GLU A 85 -15.12 -7.84 -6.14
C GLU A 85 -14.57 -7.58 -4.73
N ILE A 86 -13.72 -8.47 -4.23
CA ILE A 86 -13.17 -8.44 -2.87
C ILE A 86 -11.66 -8.23 -2.98
N PRO A 87 -11.12 -7.06 -2.58
CA PRO A 87 -9.69 -6.80 -2.68
C PRO A 87 -8.86 -7.82 -1.87
N LEU A 88 -7.92 -8.47 -2.55
CA LEU A 88 -6.91 -9.34 -1.96
C LEU A 88 -5.60 -9.18 -2.75
N PRO A 89 -4.77 -8.17 -2.42
CA PRO A 89 -3.49 -7.91 -3.08
C PRO A 89 -2.54 -9.10 -3.05
N LYS A 90 -1.72 -9.29 -4.10
CA LYS A 90 -0.72 -10.37 -4.14
C LYS A 90 0.28 -10.27 -2.98
N SER A 91 0.68 -9.06 -2.61
CA SER A 91 1.53 -8.81 -1.44
C SER A 91 0.96 -9.40 -0.14
N LYS A 92 -0.37 -9.45 -0.01
CA LYS A 92 -1.05 -10.04 1.16
C LYS A 92 -1.10 -11.56 1.06
N ILE A 93 -1.28 -12.11 -0.14
CA ILE A 93 -1.18 -13.56 -0.40
C ILE A 93 0.25 -14.02 -0.09
N ASP A 94 1.26 -13.29 -0.55
CA ASP A 94 2.68 -13.60 -0.34
C ASP A 94 3.07 -13.49 1.13
N SER A 95 2.61 -12.45 1.83
CA SER A 95 2.83 -12.29 3.27
C SER A 95 2.21 -13.44 4.09
N LEU A 96 0.96 -13.83 3.78
CA LEU A 96 0.31 -14.97 4.43
C LEU A 96 1.01 -16.29 4.10
N THR A 97 1.50 -16.44 2.88
CA THR A 97 2.28 -17.60 2.44
C THR A 97 3.62 -17.68 3.17
N ALA A 98 4.30 -16.56 3.37
CA ALA A 98 5.54 -16.48 4.14
C ALA A 98 5.32 -16.80 5.63
N VAL A 99 4.19 -16.39 6.21
CA VAL A 99 3.82 -16.74 7.58
C VAL A 99 3.49 -18.23 7.72
N SER A 100 2.80 -18.80 6.73
CA SER A 100 2.51 -20.24 6.66
C SER A 100 3.80 -21.08 6.59
N THR A 101 4.74 -20.69 5.71
CA THR A 101 6.03 -21.39 5.55
C THR A 101 7.01 -21.17 6.69
N ALA A 102 6.92 -20.06 7.43
CA ALA A 102 7.74 -19.85 8.63
C ALA A 102 7.28 -20.72 9.81
N LYS A 103 5.96 -20.95 9.96
CA LYS A 103 5.34 -21.71 11.06
C LYS A 103 5.68 -23.21 11.05
N THR A 104 6.15 -23.77 9.95
CA THR A 104 6.59 -25.17 9.88
C THR A 104 7.95 -25.43 10.54
N SER A 105 8.68 -24.40 11.00
CA SER A 105 10.07 -24.56 11.47
C SER A 105 10.34 -24.30 12.96
N THR A 106 9.42 -23.78 13.77
CA THR A 106 9.64 -23.68 15.24
C THR A 106 8.36 -23.32 15.99
N SER A 107 8.17 -23.90 17.18
CA SER A 107 7.02 -23.71 18.07
C SER A 107 6.99 -22.32 18.71
N ALA A 108 6.88 -21.26 17.91
CA ALA A 108 6.65 -19.92 18.40
C ALA A 108 5.18 -19.78 18.84
N LYS A 109 4.96 -19.49 20.12
CA LYS A 109 3.65 -19.09 20.66
C LYS A 109 3.03 -18.05 19.73
N VAL A 110 1.77 -18.31 19.37
CA VAL A 110 0.92 -17.47 18.52
C VAL A 110 1.04 -16.01 18.95
N LYS A 111 1.79 -15.21 18.18
CA LYS A 111 1.57 -13.77 18.14
C LYS A 111 0.28 -13.58 17.33
N THR A 112 -0.84 -13.53 18.04
CA THR A 112 -2.09 -13.01 17.52
C THR A 112 -1.79 -11.59 17.04
N PHE A 113 -1.80 -11.38 15.72
CA PHE A 113 -1.91 -10.03 15.19
C PHE A 113 -3.27 -9.49 15.60
N SER A 114 -3.28 -8.47 16.45
CA SER A 114 -4.46 -7.80 16.99
C SER A 114 -5.16 -6.87 15.98
N THR A 115 -5.10 -7.21 14.68
CA THR A 115 -5.72 -6.41 13.62
C THR A 115 -6.53 -7.26 12.66
N PHE A 116 -7.23 -8.27 13.16
CA PHE A 116 -8.46 -8.80 12.53
C PHE A 116 -9.52 -9.26 13.55
N ALA A 117 -9.29 -9.05 14.85
CA ALA A 117 -10.33 -9.12 15.87
C ALA A 117 -10.96 -7.73 16.04
N VAL A 118 -11.86 -7.37 15.13
CA VAL A 118 -12.92 -6.44 15.52
C VAL A 118 -13.93 -7.30 16.28
N ASN A 119 -13.71 -7.45 17.60
CA ASN A 119 -14.88 -7.41 18.47
C ASN A 119 -15.67 -6.17 18.02
N PRO A 120 -16.99 -6.22 17.82
CA PRO A 120 -17.74 -5.01 17.51
C PRO A 120 -17.31 -3.98 18.56
N ILE A 121 -16.52 -3.00 18.12
CA ILE A 121 -16.27 -1.81 18.90
C ILE A 121 -17.68 -1.30 19.08
N GLU A 122 -18.14 -1.23 20.33
CA GLU A 122 -19.35 -0.49 20.65
C GLU A 122 -19.18 0.85 19.93
N THR A 123 -19.90 1.01 18.83
CA THR A 123 -19.74 2.15 17.96
C THR A 123 -20.12 3.34 18.81
N ASN A 124 -19.12 4.08 19.27
CA ASN A 124 -19.32 5.44 19.75
C ASN A 124 -20.02 6.18 18.61
N ASP A 125 -21.34 6.29 18.73
CA ASP A 125 -22.27 7.15 18.01
C ASP A 125 -21.93 7.53 16.54
N ILE A 126 -21.48 6.58 15.72
CA ILE A 126 -21.17 6.80 14.28
C ILE A 126 -22.42 7.32 13.53
N GLY A 127 -23.63 7.03 14.04
CA GLY A 127 -24.88 7.56 13.49
C GLY A 127 -24.96 9.09 13.45
N ASN A 128 -24.24 9.79 14.33
CA ASN A 128 -24.14 11.25 14.31
C ASN A 128 -23.13 11.76 13.27
N LEU A 129 -22.09 10.96 12.96
CA LEU A 129 -21.10 11.31 11.94
C LEU A 129 -21.73 11.29 10.54
N SER A 130 -22.43 10.22 10.16
CA SER A 130 -23.07 10.11 8.84
C SER A 130 -24.05 11.26 8.59
N LYS A 131 -24.89 11.59 9.58
CA LYS A 131 -25.81 12.75 9.48
C LYS A 131 -25.09 14.09 9.36
N SER A 132 -23.94 14.24 10.03
CA SER A 132 -23.16 15.47 9.95
C SER A 132 -22.48 15.61 8.59
N VAL A 133 -21.99 14.50 8.03
CA VAL A 133 -21.44 14.43 6.66
C VAL A 133 -22.53 14.73 5.63
N GLU A 134 -23.68 14.06 5.69
CA GLU A 134 -24.84 14.34 4.82
C GLU A 134 -25.24 15.83 4.88
N SER A 135 -25.33 16.40 6.09
CA SER A 135 -25.69 17.81 6.25
C SER A 135 -24.71 18.74 5.53
N VAL A 136 -23.42 18.44 5.59
CA VAL A 136 -22.39 19.23 4.91
C VAL A 136 -22.46 19.05 3.40
N ILE A 137 -22.68 17.82 2.90
CA ILE A 137 -22.87 17.55 1.47
C ILE A 137 -24.09 18.28 0.91
N GLU A 138 -25.20 18.33 1.64
CA GLU A 138 -26.43 19.04 1.23
C GLU A 138 -26.34 20.57 1.30
N GLY A 139 -25.30 21.12 1.93
CA GLY A 139 -25.14 22.57 2.05
C GLY A 139 -23.72 22.96 2.44
N PRO A 140 -22.77 22.81 1.52
CA PRO A 140 -21.34 22.98 1.77
C PRO A 140 -20.99 24.41 2.18
N LEU A 141 -21.73 25.44 1.75
CA LEU A 141 -21.42 26.83 2.09
C LEU A 141 -21.76 27.23 3.55
N LYS A 142 -22.40 26.36 4.34
CA LYS A 142 -22.85 26.70 5.70
C LYS A 142 -21.79 26.32 6.75
N GLN A 143 -20.96 27.28 7.17
CA GLN A 143 -19.89 27.08 8.17
C GLN A 143 -20.35 26.36 9.47
N LYS A 144 -21.58 26.62 9.96
CA LYS A 144 -22.12 25.94 11.16
C LYS A 144 -22.18 24.41 11.01
N ARG A 145 -22.41 23.91 9.78
CA ARG A 145 -22.46 22.47 9.50
C ARG A 145 -21.06 21.85 9.57
N TRP A 146 -20.06 22.54 9.02
CA TRP A 146 -18.66 22.14 9.15
C TRP A 146 -18.17 22.12 10.58
N LYS A 147 -18.51 23.13 11.39
CA LYS A 147 -18.14 23.14 12.83
C LYS A 147 -18.66 21.90 13.56
N LYS A 148 -19.91 21.51 13.28
CA LYS A 148 -20.51 20.30 13.85
C LYS A 148 -19.78 19.03 13.38
N LEU A 149 -19.41 18.97 12.10
CA LEU A 149 -18.64 17.85 11.56
C LEU A 149 -17.25 17.76 12.20
N VAL A 150 -16.51 18.87 12.30
CA VAL A 150 -15.18 18.93 12.93
C VAL A 150 -15.25 18.42 14.37
N THR A 151 -16.16 18.93 15.20
CA THR A 151 -16.33 18.44 16.58
C THR A 151 -16.66 16.94 16.63
N SER A 152 -17.44 16.44 15.67
CA SER A 152 -17.76 15.02 15.57
C SER A 152 -16.55 14.18 15.15
N LEU A 153 -15.65 14.72 14.31
CA LEU A 153 -14.43 14.04 13.87
C LEU A 153 -13.34 14.05 14.95
N GLU A 154 -13.17 15.16 15.66
CA GLU A 154 -12.17 15.31 16.73
C GLU A 154 -12.46 14.45 17.96
N SER A 155 -13.75 14.16 18.21
CA SER A 155 -14.17 13.28 19.31
C SER A 155 -13.94 11.79 19.03
N LEU A 156 -13.56 11.42 17.81
CA LEU A 156 -13.28 10.04 17.42
C LEU A 156 -11.80 9.72 17.61
N GLU A 157 -11.51 8.52 18.12
CA GLU A 157 -10.15 8.00 18.09
C GLU A 157 -9.67 7.84 16.62
N SER A 158 -8.40 8.12 16.35
CA SER A 158 -7.87 8.06 14.98
C SER A 158 -8.09 6.67 14.36
N GLY A 159 -8.75 6.62 13.21
CA GLY A 159 -9.09 5.36 12.54
C GLY A 159 -10.43 4.75 12.94
N ALA A 160 -11.09 5.22 14.01
CA ALA A 160 -12.40 4.72 14.44
C ALA A 160 -13.50 4.96 13.39
N ALA A 161 -13.31 5.97 12.54
CA ALA A 161 -14.24 6.34 11.49
C ALA A 161 -13.91 5.70 10.12
N SER A 162 -12.89 4.84 10.06
CA SER A 162 -12.49 4.17 8.82
C SER A 162 -13.59 3.22 8.35
N GLY A 163 -14.06 3.42 7.11
CA GLY A 163 -15.17 2.65 6.56
C GLY A 163 -16.56 3.06 7.05
N ALA A 164 -16.69 4.15 7.80
CA ALA A 164 -17.99 4.68 8.25
C ALA A 164 -18.83 5.26 7.09
N LEU A 165 -18.18 5.68 6.00
CA LEU A 165 -18.81 6.27 4.82
C LEU A 165 -18.63 5.37 3.60
N SER A 166 -19.64 5.33 2.73
CA SER A 166 -19.54 4.72 1.40
C SER A 166 -18.58 5.50 0.50
N THR A 167 -18.09 4.87 -0.57
CA THR A 167 -17.18 5.53 -1.53
C THR A 167 -17.81 6.77 -2.17
N ILE A 168 -19.13 6.75 -2.41
CA ILE A 168 -19.87 7.87 -3.00
C ILE A 168 -19.92 9.04 -2.03
N GLU A 169 -20.30 8.80 -0.77
CA GLU A 169 -20.35 9.84 0.27
C GLU A 169 -18.97 10.46 0.51
N GLN A 170 -17.91 9.65 0.49
CA GLN A 170 -16.53 10.16 0.59
C GLN A 170 -16.16 11.06 -0.59
N SER A 171 -16.52 10.70 -1.83
CA SER A 171 -16.24 11.55 -3.00
C SER A 171 -17.05 12.86 -2.94
N GLN A 172 -18.32 12.80 -2.56
CA GLN A 172 -19.17 13.97 -2.35
C GLN A 172 -18.65 14.86 -1.22
N LEU A 173 -18.11 14.28 -0.15
CA LEU A 173 -17.49 15.04 0.93
C LEU A 173 -16.23 15.78 0.43
N VAL A 174 -15.38 15.13 -0.37
CA VAL A 174 -14.21 15.80 -0.97
C VAL A 174 -14.64 16.93 -1.90
N GLU A 175 -15.70 16.76 -2.68
CA GLU A 175 -16.27 17.83 -3.51
C GLU A 175 -16.84 18.98 -2.66
N ALA A 176 -17.57 18.67 -1.59
CA ALA A 176 -18.09 19.66 -0.66
C ALA A 176 -16.97 20.47 0.02
N ILE A 177 -15.85 19.83 0.38
CA ILE A 177 -14.66 20.52 0.90
C ILE A 177 -14.12 21.51 -0.14
N ARG A 178 -14.02 21.08 -1.42
CA ARG A 178 -13.53 21.93 -2.51
C ARG A 178 -14.44 23.13 -2.76
N GLU A 179 -15.76 22.91 -2.76
CA GLU A 179 -16.75 23.98 -2.92
C GLU A 179 -16.67 24.98 -1.77
N PHE A 180 -16.59 24.50 -0.53
CA PHE A 180 -16.46 25.36 0.64
C PHE A 180 -15.14 26.15 0.65
N ALA A 181 -14.03 25.52 0.29
CA ALA A 181 -12.72 26.18 0.24
C ALA A 181 -12.55 27.16 -0.94
N ALA A 182 -13.38 27.05 -1.98
CA ALA A 182 -13.38 27.99 -3.10
C ALA A 182 -14.23 29.25 -2.84
N ASP A 183 -15.03 29.25 -1.77
CA ASP A 183 -15.90 30.37 -1.42
C ASP A 183 -15.11 31.55 -0.87
N ALA A 184 -15.36 32.76 -1.41
CA ALA A 184 -14.58 33.96 -1.11
C ALA A 184 -14.71 34.46 0.34
N ASP A 185 -15.83 34.12 0.98
CA ASP A 185 -16.13 34.52 2.36
C ASP A 185 -15.59 33.51 3.40
N THR A 186 -14.93 32.45 2.95
CA THR A 186 -14.44 31.38 3.83
C THR A 186 -13.05 31.67 4.39
N GLU A 187 -12.93 31.55 5.71
CA GLU A 187 -11.65 31.71 6.42
C GLU A 187 -10.72 30.52 6.14
N GLN A 188 -9.56 30.80 5.56
CA GLN A 188 -8.62 29.75 5.15
C GLN A 188 -8.07 28.92 6.32
N GLN A 189 -7.96 29.50 7.52
CA GLN A 189 -7.57 28.76 8.73
C GLN A 189 -8.62 27.72 9.12
N PHE A 190 -9.90 28.00 8.87
CA PHE A 190 -10.98 27.08 9.15
C PHE A 190 -11.02 25.93 8.13
N VAL A 191 -10.65 26.19 6.88
CA VAL A 191 -10.42 25.13 5.87
C VAL A 191 -9.31 24.19 6.32
N ASP A 192 -8.21 24.71 6.86
CA ASP A 192 -7.10 23.90 7.38
C ASP A 192 -7.54 23.00 8.54
N GLU A 193 -8.37 23.51 9.43
CA GLU A 193 -8.97 22.75 10.54
C GLU A 193 -9.85 21.59 10.04
N ILE A 194 -10.68 21.84 9.02
CA ILE A 194 -11.51 20.81 8.38
C ILE A 194 -10.63 19.73 7.76
N LEU A 195 -9.67 20.12 6.92
CA LEU A 195 -8.78 19.18 6.23
C LEU A 195 -8.00 18.33 7.23
N LYS A 196 -7.43 18.96 8.26
CA LYS A 196 -6.71 18.27 9.34
C LYS A 196 -7.61 17.26 10.06
N SER A 197 -8.83 17.64 10.41
CA SER A 197 -9.79 16.77 11.10
C SER A 197 -10.19 15.57 10.25
N VAL A 198 -10.48 15.79 8.96
CA VAL A 198 -10.81 14.72 7.99
C VAL A 198 -9.65 13.74 7.85
N ILE A 199 -8.43 14.27 7.72
CA ILE A 199 -7.20 13.47 7.63
C ILE A 199 -7.02 12.65 8.90
N LEU A 200 -7.01 13.26 10.09
CA LEU A 200 -6.76 12.56 11.35
C LEU A 200 -7.81 11.47 11.67
N ALA A 201 -9.07 11.73 11.33
CA ALA A 201 -10.16 10.79 11.54
C ALA A 201 -10.11 9.55 10.62
N ARG A 202 -9.30 9.57 9.54
CA ARG A 202 -9.13 8.46 8.57
C ARG A 202 -10.47 8.00 7.97
N ILE A 203 -11.38 8.94 7.70
CA ILE A 203 -12.72 8.65 7.14
C ILE A 203 -12.69 8.30 5.64
N LEU A 204 -11.61 8.68 4.94
CA LEU A 204 -11.48 8.47 3.51
C LEU A 204 -10.77 7.14 3.21
N THR A 205 -11.22 6.49 2.14
CA THR A 205 -10.48 5.40 1.52
C THR A 205 -9.29 5.95 0.74
N TYR A 206 -8.28 5.10 0.53
CA TYR A 206 -7.06 5.42 -0.22
C TYR A 206 -7.30 6.23 -1.51
N ARG A 207 -8.31 5.87 -2.32
CA ARG A 207 -8.61 6.59 -3.58
C ARG A 207 -9.11 8.02 -3.36
N ASN A 208 -9.98 8.23 -2.38
CA ASN A 208 -10.53 9.55 -2.09
C ASN A 208 -9.54 10.39 -1.28
N GLU A 209 -8.74 9.76 -0.42
CA GLU A 209 -7.61 10.40 0.27
C GLU A 209 -6.57 10.91 -0.75
N ASP A 210 -6.25 10.14 -1.79
CA ASP A 210 -5.36 10.57 -2.87
C ASP A 210 -5.87 11.84 -3.59
N ASN A 211 -7.18 11.92 -3.85
CA ASN A 211 -7.80 13.09 -4.45
C ASN A 211 -7.82 14.31 -3.51
N LEU A 212 -7.95 14.08 -2.21
CA LEU A 212 -7.85 15.13 -1.20
C LEU A 212 -6.40 15.62 -1.08
N LEU A 213 -5.42 14.72 -1.11
CA LEU A 213 -4.00 15.07 -1.03
C LEU A 213 -3.53 15.88 -2.23
N LYS A 214 -3.95 15.51 -3.45
CA LYS A 214 -3.71 16.33 -4.65
C LYS A 214 -4.25 17.75 -4.48
N TYR A 215 -5.48 17.86 -3.97
CA TYR A 215 -6.08 19.15 -3.69
C TYR A 215 -5.31 19.95 -2.64
N CYS A 216 -4.85 19.29 -1.55
CA CYS A 216 -4.00 19.93 -0.54
C CYS A 216 -2.68 20.44 -1.14
N ILE A 217 -2.08 19.68 -2.05
CA ILE A 217 -0.86 20.08 -2.78
C ILE A 217 -1.14 21.31 -3.66
N GLU A 218 -2.22 21.31 -4.43
CA GLU A 218 -2.63 22.43 -5.29
C GLU A 218 -2.89 23.71 -4.49
N MET A 219 -3.44 23.59 -3.26
CA MET A 219 -3.64 24.70 -2.34
C MET A 219 -2.38 25.11 -1.55
N GLY A 220 -1.25 24.44 -1.75
CA GLY A 220 -0.01 24.69 -1.00
C GLY A 220 -0.05 24.28 0.48
N LYS A 221 -0.99 23.40 0.87
CA LYS A 221 -1.17 22.91 2.26
C LYS A 221 -0.23 21.75 2.57
N LEU A 222 1.07 22.00 2.46
CA LEU A 222 2.11 20.96 2.56
C LEU A 222 2.20 20.31 3.95
N GLU A 223 1.95 21.07 5.02
CA GLU A 223 1.97 20.56 6.40
C GLU A 223 1.00 19.38 6.61
N LEU A 224 -0.15 19.42 5.93
CA LEU A 224 -1.15 18.35 5.99
C LEU A 224 -0.67 17.09 5.27
N VAL A 225 0.05 17.26 4.16
CA VAL A 225 0.62 16.14 3.40
C VAL A 225 1.77 15.51 4.19
N GLU A 226 2.60 16.33 4.84
CA GLU A 226 3.69 15.86 5.71
C GLU A 226 3.17 15.02 6.87
N MET A 227 2.05 15.40 7.49
CA MET A 227 1.39 14.60 8.53
C MET A 227 1.04 13.18 8.03
N ILE A 228 0.64 13.04 6.76
CA ILE A 228 0.39 11.73 6.15
C ILE A 228 1.69 10.98 5.89
N LEU A 229 2.75 11.68 5.47
CA LEU A 229 4.08 11.12 5.21
C LEU A 229 4.85 10.72 6.46
N GLU A 230 4.47 11.20 7.64
CA GLU A 230 5.00 10.73 8.93
C GLU A 230 4.31 9.43 9.42
N ASP A 231 3.07 9.19 8.97
CA ASP A 231 2.29 8.02 9.36
C ASP A 231 2.68 6.78 8.54
N GLU A 232 3.68 6.01 9.01
CA GLU A 232 4.21 4.84 8.30
C GLU A 232 3.14 3.79 7.90
N GLN A 233 2.01 3.77 8.60
CA GLN A 233 0.92 2.82 8.34
C GLN A 233 0.04 3.23 7.16
N ARG A 234 0.06 4.50 6.77
CA ARG A 234 -0.72 4.98 5.62
C ARG A 234 -0.04 4.67 4.30
N VAL A 235 -0.87 4.26 3.34
CA VAL A 235 -0.45 4.03 1.96
C VAL A 235 -0.59 5.34 1.21
N VAL A 236 0.50 5.80 0.60
CA VAL A 236 0.54 7.02 -0.21
C VAL A 236 0.78 6.61 -1.65
N SER A 237 0.02 7.20 -2.58
CA SER A 237 0.15 6.89 -4.00
C SER A 237 1.45 7.43 -4.59
N GLU A 238 1.97 6.77 -5.62
CA GLU A 238 3.10 7.27 -6.39
C GLU A 238 2.81 8.61 -7.08
N MET A 239 1.55 8.93 -7.35
CA MET A 239 1.16 10.24 -7.91
C MET A 239 1.38 11.36 -6.89
N VAL A 240 1.02 11.14 -5.61
CA VAL A 240 1.31 12.10 -4.54
C VAL A 240 2.82 12.22 -4.32
N LEU A 241 3.54 11.10 -4.31
CA LEU A 241 5.01 11.12 -4.21
C LEU A 241 5.66 11.89 -5.37
N ALA A 242 5.17 11.73 -6.61
CA ALA A 242 5.66 12.47 -7.77
C ALA A 242 5.40 13.98 -7.66
N ASN A 243 4.24 14.39 -7.14
CA ASN A 243 3.96 15.81 -6.86
C ASN A 243 4.83 16.38 -5.74
N LEU A 244 5.13 15.58 -4.71
CA LEU A 244 6.08 15.97 -3.66
C LEU A 244 7.51 16.11 -4.20
N LEU A 245 7.92 15.23 -5.12
CA LEU A 245 9.20 15.40 -5.83
C LEU A 245 9.23 16.71 -6.61
N LYS A 246 8.13 17.08 -7.27
CA LYS A 246 8.04 18.35 -8.00
C LYS A 246 8.22 19.55 -7.07
N LEU A 247 7.56 19.51 -5.92
CA LEU A 247 7.69 20.55 -4.91
C LEU A 247 9.12 20.62 -4.35
N ALA A 248 9.74 19.47 -4.08
CA ALA A 248 11.13 19.41 -3.64
C ALA A 248 12.07 20.01 -4.71
N ALA A 249 11.83 19.75 -6.00
CA ALA A 249 12.63 20.34 -7.08
C ALA A 249 12.59 21.88 -7.11
N GLY A 250 11.55 22.52 -6.58
CA GLY A 250 11.46 23.98 -6.49
C GLY A 250 12.16 24.61 -5.28
N LYS A 251 12.62 23.83 -4.30
CA LYS A 251 13.19 24.35 -3.03
C LYS A 251 14.72 24.43 -3.07
N SER A 252 15.33 25.31 -2.28
CA SER A 252 16.80 25.32 -2.10
C SER A 252 17.28 24.17 -1.20
N GLU A 253 16.51 23.83 -0.16
CA GLU A 253 16.80 22.74 0.78
C GLU A 253 15.94 21.51 0.47
N LYS A 254 16.31 20.77 -0.59
CA LYS A 254 15.51 19.62 -1.10
C LYS A 254 15.72 18.33 -0.30
N ARG A 255 16.84 18.22 0.39
CA ARG A 255 17.34 16.98 1.01
C ARG A 255 16.36 16.37 2.02
N ALA A 256 15.80 17.18 2.92
CA ALA A 256 14.87 16.69 3.95
C ALA A 256 13.59 16.09 3.33
N ASP A 257 13.04 16.74 2.30
CA ASP A 257 11.85 16.28 1.60
C ASP A 257 12.12 14.98 0.83
N LEU A 258 13.27 14.88 0.17
CA LEU A 258 13.67 13.65 -0.51
C LEU A 258 13.85 12.49 0.47
N LEU A 259 14.43 12.71 1.64
CA LEU A 259 14.53 11.67 2.67
C LEU A 259 13.15 11.21 3.17
N LYS A 260 12.18 12.13 3.32
CA LYS A 260 10.78 11.77 3.64
C LYS A 260 10.13 10.94 2.52
N ILE A 261 10.41 11.24 1.25
CA ILE A 261 9.89 10.46 0.11
C ILE A 261 10.56 9.07 0.07
N LEU A 262 11.87 8.99 0.32
CA LEU A 262 12.63 7.75 0.35
C LEU A 262 12.26 6.87 1.56
N SER A 263 11.70 7.42 2.64
CA SER A 263 11.16 6.58 3.72
C SER A 263 9.98 5.74 3.23
N ARG A 264 9.24 6.20 2.22
CA ARG A 264 8.09 5.52 1.63
C ARG A 264 8.48 4.47 0.59
N ASN A 265 7.58 3.52 0.38
CA ASN A 265 7.73 2.50 -0.66
C ASN A 265 7.02 2.97 -1.92
N PHE A 266 7.61 2.70 -3.07
CA PHE A 266 7.05 3.02 -4.38
C PHE A 266 7.39 1.91 -5.36
N SER A 267 6.47 1.63 -6.28
CA SER A 267 6.69 0.67 -7.35
C SER A 267 7.39 1.34 -8.53
N ARG A 268 8.39 0.67 -9.13
CA ARG A 268 9.14 1.21 -10.27
C ARG A 268 8.22 1.63 -11.41
N LYS A 269 7.31 0.74 -11.83
CA LYS A 269 6.42 0.99 -12.98
C LYS A 269 5.49 2.18 -12.76
N SER A 270 4.78 2.22 -11.63
CA SER A 270 3.84 3.32 -11.36
C SER A 270 4.61 4.63 -11.18
N MET A 271 5.70 4.62 -10.41
CA MET A 271 6.49 5.83 -10.18
C MET A 271 7.09 6.39 -11.47
N THR A 272 7.58 5.56 -12.40
CA THR A 272 8.06 6.00 -13.73
C THR A 272 6.95 6.71 -14.51
N GLU A 273 5.74 6.15 -14.52
CA GLU A 273 4.60 6.76 -15.20
C GLU A 273 4.22 8.11 -14.55
N GLN A 274 4.07 8.15 -13.23
CA GLN A 274 3.65 9.37 -12.53
C GLN A 274 4.70 10.48 -12.62
N THR A 275 5.99 10.15 -12.45
CA THR A 275 7.09 11.12 -12.59
C THR A 275 7.22 11.65 -14.02
N SER A 276 6.93 10.83 -15.04
CA SER A 276 6.93 11.28 -16.44
C SER A 276 5.81 12.28 -16.77
N GLN A 277 4.69 12.21 -16.03
CA GLN A 277 3.54 13.11 -16.20
C GLN A 277 3.69 14.41 -15.42
N VAL A 278 4.30 14.35 -14.23
CA VAL A 278 4.31 15.47 -13.27
C VAL A 278 5.57 16.34 -13.38
N LEU A 279 6.73 15.72 -13.56
CA LEU A 279 8.03 16.39 -13.55
C LEU A 279 8.46 16.80 -14.96
N THR A 280 9.16 17.92 -15.04
CA THR A 280 9.93 18.34 -16.21
C THR A 280 11.32 17.68 -16.24
N THR A 281 11.97 17.73 -17.41
CA THR A 281 13.34 17.24 -17.60
C THR A 281 14.33 17.88 -16.62
N LEU A 282 14.24 19.21 -16.44
CA LEU A 282 15.09 19.98 -15.54
C LEU A 282 14.87 19.57 -14.07
N GLU A 283 13.62 19.53 -13.61
CA GLU A 283 13.28 19.11 -12.24
C GLU A 283 13.80 17.70 -11.94
N SER A 284 13.64 16.78 -12.90
CA SER A 284 14.13 15.40 -12.80
C SER A 284 15.65 15.33 -12.60
N ILE A 285 16.42 16.10 -13.38
CA ILE A 285 17.89 16.15 -13.23
C ILE A 285 18.31 16.69 -11.88
N GLU A 286 17.67 17.77 -11.42
CA GLU A 286 18.03 18.37 -10.13
C GLU A 286 17.76 17.42 -8.97
N ILE A 287 16.65 16.67 -9.02
CA ILE A 287 16.37 15.61 -8.06
C ILE A 287 17.45 14.51 -8.16
N MET A 288 17.82 14.06 -9.36
CA MET A 288 18.84 13.02 -9.53
C MET A 288 20.20 13.42 -8.94
N LEU A 289 20.62 14.67 -9.11
CA LEU A 289 21.87 15.18 -8.50
C LEU A 289 21.82 15.13 -6.97
N GLU A 290 20.73 15.60 -6.38
CA GLU A 290 20.56 15.56 -4.92
C GLU A 290 20.49 14.11 -4.39
N LEU A 291 19.87 13.19 -5.14
CA LEU A 291 19.85 11.76 -4.79
C LEU A 291 21.24 11.13 -4.83
N ILE A 292 22.12 11.57 -5.74
CA ILE A 292 23.54 11.15 -5.76
C ILE A 292 24.23 11.63 -4.49
N ASP A 293 23.98 12.88 -4.07
CA ASP A 293 24.57 13.42 -2.85
C ASP A 293 24.04 12.70 -1.60
N ILE A 294 22.74 12.37 -1.54
CA ILE A 294 22.14 11.52 -0.51
C ILE A 294 22.80 10.13 -0.49
N TYR A 295 23.05 9.54 -1.65
CA TYR A 295 23.73 8.24 -1.74
C TYR A 295 25.19 8.30 -1.24
N LYS A 296 25.91 9.37 -1.56
CA LYS A 296 27.33 9.56 -1.20
C LYS A 296 27.55 9.95 0.25
N SER A 297 26.58 10.62 0.88
CA SER A 297 26.69 11.13 2.24
C SER A 297 26.41 10.01 3.26
N PHE A 298 27.48 9.30 3.64
CA PHE A 298 27.48 8.24 4.65
C PHE A 298 27.40 8.78 6.10
N GLU A 299 26.41 9.62 6.39
CA GLU A 299 26.13 10.06 7.76
C GLU A 299 25.01 9.21 8.38
N GLU A 300 25.43 8.24 9.21
CA GLU A 300 24.69 7.39 10.18
C GLU A 300 24.12 6.00 9.81
N PRO A 301 24.23 4.99 10.72
CA PRO A 301 24.37 3.59 10.32
C PRO A 301 23.10 2.72 10.39
N LYS A 302 21.96 3.21 10.90
CA LYS A 302 20.84 2.30 11.28
C LYS A 302 19.70 2.17 10.27
N ASN A 303 19.52 3.13 9.36
CA ASN A 303 18.47 3.11 8.32
C ASN A 303 18.99 3.38 6.89
N GLN A 304 20.30 3.56 6.71
CA GLN A 304 20.88 4.03 5.44
C GLN A 304 20.83 3.03 4.30
N GLU A 305 20.96 1.72 4.54
CA GLU A 305 21.01 0.73 3.46
C GLU A 305 19.74 0.75 2.61
N ASN A 306 18.58 0.91 3.26
CA ASN A 306 17.29 1.00 2.57
C ASN A 306 17.15 2.35 1.84
N VAL A 307 17.61 3.44 2.45
CA VAL A 307 17.55 4.79 1.85
C VAL A 307 18.45 4.88 0.61
N ALA A 308 19.69 4.39 0.69
CA ALA A 308 20.65 4.38 -0.42
C ALA A 308 20.13 3.52 -1.58
N LYS A 309 19.57 2.34 -1.29
CA LYS A 309 18.94 1.47 -2.30
C LYS A 309 17.74 2.16 -2.96
N LYS A 310 16.89 2.83 -2.20
CA LYS A 310 15.75 3.58 -2.73
C LYS A 310 16.18 4.81 -3.52
N ALA A 311 17.27 5.49 -3.13
CA ALA A 311 17.83 6.61 -3.87
C ALA A 311 18.33 6.15 -5.25
N LEU A 312 19.10 5.07 -5.32
CA LEU A 312 19.50 4.45 -6.60
C LEU A 312 18.30 3.98 -7.42
N GLY A 313 17.30 3.38 -6.76
CA GLY A 313 16.05 2.98 -7.40
C GLY A 313 15.31 4.16 -8.03
N LEU A 314 15.25 5.30 -7.32
CA LEU A 314 14.61 6.51 -7.80
C LEU A 314 15.40 7.19 -8.92
N ILE A 315 16.74 7.21 -8.85
CA ILE A 315 17.59 7.65 -9.98
C ILE A 315 17.28 6.82 -11.23
N THR A 316 17.18 5.50 -11.09
CA THR A 316 16.83 4.61 -12.21
C THR A 316 15.45 4.94 -12.79
N ILE A 317 14.46 5.17 -11.92
CA ILE A 317 13.09 5.55 -12.33
C ILE A 317 13.09 6.86 -13.12
N LEU A 318 13.83 7.88 -12.65
CA LEU A 318 13.92 9.19 -13.29
C LEU A 318 14.67 9.13 -14.63
N MET A 319 15.72 8.31 -14.71
CA MET A 319 16.42 8.00 -15.95
C MET A 319 15.52 7.28 -16.96
N ASP A 320 14.72 6.31 -16.53
CA ASP A 320 13.75 5.63 -17.40
C ASP A 320 12.66 6.58 -17.90
N ALA A 321 12.19 7.50 -17.04
CA ALA A 321 11.11 8.44 -17.37
C ALA A 321 11.57 9.59 -18.29
N HIS A 322 12.78 10.11 -18.09
CA HIS A 322 13.23 11.37 -18.71
C HIS A 322 14.55 11.27 -19.47
N GLY A 323 15.31 10.18 -19.32
CA GLY A 323 16.68 10.04 -19.85
C GLY A 323 16.81 10.31 -21.34
N SER A 324 15.86 9.86 -22.15
CA SER A 324 15.88 10.13 -23.60
C SER A 324 15.69 11.62 -23.92
N ARG A 325 14.84 12.33 -23.16
CA ARG A 325 14.58 13.77 -23.34
C ARG A 325 15.77 14.62 -22.92
N ILE A 326 16.44 14.24 -21.83
CA ILE A 326 17.64 14.91 -21.31
C ILE A 326 18.73 15.02 -22.38
N ILE A 327 18.91 13.98 -23.18
CA ILE A 327 19.94 13.93 -24.24
C ILE A 327 19.70 15.01 -25.30
N TYR A 328 18.46 15.42 -25.54
CA TYR A 328 18.11 16.43 -26.55
C TYR A 328 18.17 17.87 -26.02
N GLU A 329 18.40 18.08 -24.72
CA GLU A 329 18.44 19.40 -24.09
C GLU A 329 19.89 19.76 -23.73
N ASP A 330 20.57 20.50 -24.63
CA ASP A 330 22.01 20.83 -24.52
C ASP A 330 22.38 21.52 -23.20
N GLU A 331 21.49 22.36 -22.66
CA GLU A 331 21.68 23.08 -21.39
C GLU A 331 21.82 22.13 -20.19
N LEU A 332 21.33 20.89 -20.32
CA LEU A 332 21.31 19.90 -19.26
C LEU A 332 22.48 18.91 -19.34
N HIS A 333 23.26 18.91 -20.43
CA HIS A 333 24.32 17.93 -20.67
C HIS A 333 25.40 17.93 -19.59
N GLN A 334 25.77 19.10 -19.06
CA GLN A 334 26.77 19.17 -17.99
C GLN A 334 26.29 18.48 -16.71
N LYS A 335 25.03 18.72 -16.32
CA LYS A 335 24.41 18.07 -15.15
C LYS A 335 24.25 16.56 -15.41
N PHE A 336 23.83 16.18 -16.61
CA PHE A 336 23.70 14.78 -17.02
C PHE A 336 25.05 14.03 -17.05
N ALA A 337 26.13 14.71 -17.43
CA ALA A 337 27.48 14.13 -17.39
C ALA A 337 27.90 13.76 -15.95
N GLN A 338 27.52 14.56 -14.95
CA GLN A 338 27.79 14.22 -13.54
C GLN A 338 27.04 12.94 -13.12
N ILE A 339 25.77 12.83 -13.50
CA ILE A 339 24.96 11.62 -13.25
C ILE A 339 25.58 10.41 -13.96
N SER A 340 25.98 10.57 -15.22
CA SER A 340 26.61 9.51 -16.02
C SER A 340 27.95 9.05 -15.43
N ASN A 341 28.80 9.99 -15.00
CA ASN A 341 30.07 9.68 -14.35
C ASN A 341 29.85 8.89 -13.05
N PHE A 342 28.87 9.29 -12.23
CA PHE A 342 28.51 8.54 -11.04
C PHE A 342 28.06 7.10 -11.36
N ILE A 343 27.24 6.91 -12.39
CA ILE A 343 26.80 5.56 -12.82
C ILE A 343 28.01 4.73 -13.29
N ILE A 344 28.94 5.32 -14.05
CA ILE A 344 30.15 4.66 -14.54
C ILE A 344 31.05 4.23 -13.37
N GLU A 345 31.25 5.10 -12.38
CA GLU A 345 32.01 4.80 -11.16
C GLU A 345 31.39 3.60 -10.41
N MET A 346 30.06 3.61 -10.25
CA MET A 346 29.32 2.51 -9.62
C MET A 346 29.46 1.19 -10.39
N GLN A 347 29.38 1.21 -11.71
CA GLN A 347 29.59 0.02 -12.55
C GLN A 347 31.02 -0.50 -12.44
N SER A 348 32.01 0.39 -12.39
CA SER A 348 33.42 0.03 -12.19
C SER A 348 33.66 -0.64 -10.83
N LEU A 349 33.03 -0.13 -9.77
CA LEU A 349 33.08 -0.73 -8.43
C LEU A 349 32.46 -2.13 -8.44
N LEU A 350 31.26 -2.30 -8.99
CA LEU A 350 30.61 -3.60 -9.14
C LEU A 350 31.47 -4.59 -9.93
N GLY A 351 32.08 -4.14 -11.03
CA GLY A 351 33.01 -4.95 -11.82
C GLY A 351 34.27 -5.35 -11.03
N THR A 352 34.73 -4.52 -10.11
CA THR A 352 35.86 -4.82 -9.23
C THR A 352 35.47 -5.86 -8.18
N PHE A 353 34.29 -5.74 -7.56
CA PHE A 353 33.76 -6.75 -6.63
C PHE A 353 33.55 -8.10 -7.30
N ALA A 354 32.95 -8.12 -8.50
CA ALA A 354 32.77 -9.35 -9.27
C ALA A 354 34.11 -10.04 -9.56
N LYS A 355 35.14 -9.28 -9.99
CA LYS A 355 36.50 -9.81 -10.19
C LYS A 355 37.12 -10.33 -8.89
N PHE A 356 36.83 -9.71 -7.75
CA PHE A 356 37.29 -10.16 -6.44
C PHE A 356 36.61 -11.46 -6.01
N GLU A 357 35.30 -11.59 -6.21
CA GLU A 357 34.55 -12.83 -5.96
C GLU A 357 35.05 -13.97 -6.85
N THR A 358 35.24 -13.71 -8.16
CA THR A 358 35.80 -14.71 -9.07
C THR A 358 37.23 -15.12 -8.68
N LYS A 359 38.07 -14.18 -8.24
CA LYS A 359 39.42 -14.50 -7.74
C LYS A 359 39.38 -15.29 -6.42
N ASN A 360 38.40 -15.02 -5.55
CA ASN A 360 38.21 -15.75 -4.28
C ASN A 360 37.60 -17.14 -4.48
N GLU A 361 36.83 -17.36 -5.54
CA GLU A 361 36.36 -18.70 -5.93
C GLU A 361 37.48 -19.53 -6.56
N VAL A 362 38.34 -18.91 -7.38
CA VAL A 362 39.52 -19.56 -7.95
C VAL A 362 40.58 -19.84 -6.87
N SER A 363 40.80 -18.95 -5.90
CA SER A 363 41.72 -19.21 -4.79
C SER A 363 41.21 -20.27 -3.80
N LYS A 364 39.90 -20.47 -3.69
CA LYS A 364 39.31 -21.61 -2.96
C LYS A 364 39.46 -22.96 -3.67
N LEU A 365 39.88 -22.97 -4.94
CA LEU A 365 40.17 -24.18 -5.70
C LEU A 365 41.66 -24.56 -5.69
N ASP A 366 42.55 -23.66 -5.23
CA ASP A 366 44.00 -23.86 -5.23
C ASP A 366 44.63 -24.06 -3.84
N ASP A 367 43.84 -24.07 -2.75
CA ASP A 367 44.33 -24.45 -1.42
C ASP A 367 43.96 -25.90 -1.08
N ASP A 368 45.02 -26.70 -1.09
CA ASP A 368 45.20 -28.07 -0.64
C ASP A 368 44.47 -28.37 0.70
N PHE A 369 43.24 -28.85 0.62
CA PHE A 369 42.62 -29.60 1.72
C PHE A 369 41.91 -30.85 1.20
N SER A 370 42.60 -31.96 1.40
CA SER A 370 42.07 -33.33 1.40
C SER A 370 40.66 -33.45 2.03
N GLN A 371 39.61 -33.40 1.21
CA GLN A 371 38.30 -33.93 1.57
C GLN A 371 37.96 -35.10 0.65
N LYS A 372 38.09 -36.29 1.22
CA LYS A 372 37.55 -37.54 0.68
C LYS A 372 36.09 -37.33 0.28
N CYS A 373 35.79 -37.42 -1.01
CA CYS A 373 34.43 -37.70 -1.48
C CYS A 373 33.96 -39.02 -0.88
N ILE A 374 33.15 -38.98 0.17
CA ILE A 374 32.38 -40.15 0.61
C ILE A 374 31.06 -40.14 -0.16
N VAL A 375 31.03 -40.87 -1.28
CA VAL A 375 29.79 -41.23 -1.94
C VAL A 375 29.10 -42.30 -1.08
N ARG A 376 28.03 -41.93 -0.37
CA ARG A 376 27.13 -42.90 0.26
C ARG A 376 25.98 -43.23 -0.70
N LYS A 377 25.92 -44.47 -1.15
CA LYS A 377 24.79 -45.02 -1.91
C LYS A 377 23.58 -45.17 -0.98
N ILE A 378 22.54 -44.38 -1.19
CA ILE A 378 21.26 -44.55 -0.49
C ILE A 378 20.60 -45.81 -1.07
N GLN A 379 20.51 -46.88 -0.28
CA GLN A 379 19.65 -48.02 -0.60
C GLN A 379 18.21 -47.67 -0.19
N LEU A 380 17.30 -47.63 -1.16
CA LEU A 380 15.87 -47.50 -0.92
C LEU A 380 15.36 -48.76 -0.20
N VAL A 381 14.79 -48.58 0.99
CA VAL A 381 14.09 -49.64 1.72
C VAL A 381 12.78 -49.94 0.97
N LYS A 382 12.68 -51.14 0.39
CA LYS A 382 11.43 -51.66 -0.17
C LYS A 382 10.50 -52.02 0.99
N HIS A 383 9.45 -51.24 1.20
CA HIS A 383 8.30 -51.70 1.98
C HIS A 383 7.51 -52.72 1.16
N LYS A 384 7.23 -53.89 1.75
CA LYS A 384 6.30 -54.87 1.16
C LYS A 384 4.89 -54.30 1.25
N LEU A 385 4.25 -54.13 0.09
CA LEU A 385 2.80 -54.00 -0.02
C LEU A 385 2.18 -55.30 0.47
N ALA A 386 1.43 -55.24 1.57
CA ALA A 386 0.51 -56.30 1.95
C ALA A 386 -0.81 -56.04 1.22
N TRP A 387 -1.22 -57.02 0.41
CA TRP A 387 -2.59 -57.20 -0.07
C TRP A 387 -3.39 -57.90 1.02
#